data_AF-A0A7W5FAR9-F1
#
_entry.id   AF-A0A7W5FAR9-F1
#
_cell.length_a   1.000
_cell.length_b   1.000
_cell.length_c   1.000
_cell.angle_alpha   90.00
_cell.angle_beta   90.00
_cell.angle_gamma   90.00
#
_symmetry.space_group_name_H-M   'P 1'
#
loop_
_entity.id
_entity.type
_entity.pdbx_description
1 polymer ?
#
loop_
_entity_poly.entity_id
_entity_poly.type
_entity_poly.pdbx_seq_one_letter_code
_entity_poly.pdbx_strand_id
1 'polypeptide(L)'
;MNQQNDIFVSINNGVVGIVAATVSNESVVFVNSRRVSAAPLTRITLHWASGKTKTFTTTDAEEIEAWLEHDTANSRITRVEISRVEEESTTGHNVKGDEELRGEDPHAIDWTERQARSAVPFEVVDGLPINPRPRPDLKPGKGDLWHWGEGVCSDAIVFNLNPFTEERHLLLIKRGDGHGWALPGGGLDEGETAEGGCSRELEEETGFRLHPGVFDMLPARVVDDPRAGENAWMVTIPGIVTLINSPLPAVSGQDDADEAAWLPAGSWDELQAAIAERGGVVFPAHVDLLQEALSLLDQH
;
A
#
# COMPACT_ATOMS: atom_id res chain seq x y z
N MET A 1 -21.58 13.78 -18.42
CA MET A 1 -21.83 12.92 -17.25
C MET A 1 -21.30 13.64 -16.04
N ASN A 2 -22.11 13.84 -15.00
CA ASN A 2 -21.64 14.45 -13.76
C ASN A 2 -20.59 13.52 -13.15
N GLN A 3 -19.32 13.89 -13.22
CA GLN A 3 -18.26 13.27 -12.43
C GLN A 3 -18.48 13.70 -10.98
N GLN A 4 -18.81 12.73 -10.13
CA GLN A 4 -18.91 12.95 -8.70
C GLN A 4 -17.48 12.87 -8.16
N ASN A 5 -16.98 14.00 -7.68
CA ASN A 5 -15.65 14.10 -7.08
C ASN A 5 -15.78 13.69 -5.62
N ASP A 6 -15.34 12.49 -5.29
CA ASP A 6 -15.31 12.04 -3.90
C ASP A 6 -14.07 12.62 -3.21
N ILE A 7 -14.31 13.32 -2.10
CA ILE A 7 -13.30 13.91 -1.23
C ILE A 7 -13.13 12.93 -0.07
N PHE A 8 -11.92 12.40 0.11
CA PHE A 8 -11.59 11.52 1.23
C PHE A 8 -10.67 12.28 2.21
N VAL A 9 -10.97 12.22 3.49
CA VAL A 9 -10.12 12.78 4.56
C VAL A 9 -9.22 11.64 5.07
N SER A 10 -8.12 11.87 5.77
CA SER A 10 -7.20 10.81 6.28
C SER A 10 -6.51 11.26 7.57
N ILE A 11 -6.26 10.35 8.53
CA ILE A 11 -5.47 10.59 9.76
C ILE A 11 -4.38 9.54 9.83
N ASN A 12 -3.12 9.96 9.91
CA ASN A 12 -2.06 9.12 10.47
C ASN A 12 -1.66 9.68 11.85
N ASN A 13 -1.58 8.80 12.84
CA ASN A 13 -1.09 9.08 14.20
C ASN A 13 -1.88 10.11 15.04
N GLY A 14 -3.19 9.92 15.19
CA GLY A 14 -3.97 10.60 16.24
C GLY A 14 -4.21 12.10 16.08
N VAL A 15 -3.80 12.72 14.97
CA VAL A 15 -3.99 14.16 14.71
C VAL A 15 -4.95 14.35 13.53
N VAL A 16 -6.15 14.87 13.81
CA VAL A 16 -7.13 15.29 12.79
C VAL A 16 -6.51 16.36 11.90
N GLY A 17 -6.21 15.99 10.66
CA GLY A 17 -5.76 16.93 9.64
C GLY A 17 -5.93 16.35 8.25
N ILE A 18 -6.45 17.18 7.34
CA ILE A 18 -6.50 17.15 5.85
C ILE A 18 -7.67 16.59 5.03
N VAL A 19 -8.13 17.49 4.16
CA VAL A 19 -8.97 17.36 2.95
C VAL A 19 -8.10 16.92 1.75
N ALA A 20 -8.29 15.71 1.22
CA ALA A 20 -7.77 15.35 -0.10
C ALA A 20 -8.90 15.44 -1.14
N ALA A 21 -8.69 16.19 -2.23
CA ALA A 21 -9.62 16.26 -3.35
C ALA A 21 -8.94 15.72 -4.60
N THR A 22 -9.53 14.71 -5.24
CA THR A 22 -9.08 14.24 -6.55
C THR A 22 -9.64 15.19 -7.62
N VAL A 23 -8.76 15.95 -8.27
CA VAL A 23 -9.05 16.65 -9.53
C VAL A 23 -8.09 16.08 -10.55
N SER A 24 -8.61 15.32 -11.53
CA SER A 24 -7.93 14.84 -12.74
C SER A 24 -6.38 14.91 -12.76
N ASN A 25 -5.75 13.76 -12.58
CA ASN A 25 -4.37 13.40 -12.92
C ASN A 25 -3.15 13.93 -12.13
N GLU A 26 -3.24 14.80 -11.12
CA GLU A 26 -2.09 15.07 -10.20
C GLU A 26 -2.60 15.56 -8.83
N SER A 27 -2.02 15.11 -7.69
CA SER A 27 -1.88 15.88 -6.41
C SER A 27 -1.22 15.14 -5.20
N VAL A 28 -0.51 15.90 -4.34
CA VAL A 28 0.06 15.61 -2.99
C VAL A 28 -0.44 16.68 -1.98
N VAL A 29 -0.52 16.37 -0.67
CA VAL A 29 -1.32 17.13 0.32
C VAL A 29 -0.57 17.36 1.66
N PHE A 30 -0.79 18.49 2.36
CA PHE A 30 -0.16 18.89 3.66
C PHE A 30 -1.15 19.58 4.63
N VAL A 31 -1.06 19.35 5.96
CA VAL A 31 -1.86 20.05 7.02
C VAL A 31 -1.18 20.11 8.38
N ASN A 32 -1.47 21.20 9.09
CA ASN A 32 -1.19 21.44 10.51
C ASN A 32 0.24 21.09 10.93
N SER A 33 1.17 21.61 10.13
CA SER A 33 2.54 21.90 10.53
C SER A 33 3.47 20.70 10.68
N ARG A 34 3.30 19.62 9.90
CA ARG A 34 4.40 18.71 9.52
C ARG A 34 4.24 18.12 8.12
N ARG A 35 5.38 17.93 7.44
CA ARG A 35 5.54 17.31 6.11
C ARG A 35 5.30 15.79 6.17
N VAL A 36 4.53 15.24 5.23
CA VAL A 36 4.44 13.79 4.94
C VAL A 36 4.27 13.67 3.41
N SER A 37 5.22 13.24 2.57
CA SER A 37 6.29 12.27 2.73
C SER A 37 7.64 12.74 2.11
N ALA A 38 8.61 11.83 2.10
CA ALA A 38 9.94 12.00 1.52
C ALA A 38 10.13 11.08 0.30
N ALA A 39 10.06 11.67 -0.90
CA ALA A 39 10.78 11.34 -2.15
C ALA A 39 10.59 12.56 -3.12
N PRO A 40 11.45 12.79 -4.15
CA PRO A 40 12.02 14.12 -4.40
C PRO A 40 11.11 15.18 -5.03
N LEU A 41 11.54 16.44 -4.80
CA LEU A 41 11.11 17.75 -5.33
C LEU A 41 9.74 17.79 -6.06
N THR A 42 8.71 18.24 -5.35
CA THR A 42 7.38 18.55 -5.91
C THR A 42 7.13 20.06 -5.81
N ARG A 43 6.61 20.68 -6.87
CA ARG A 43 6.16 22.08 -6.86
C ARG A 43 4.66 22.13 -6.60
N ILE A 44 4.22 22.96 -5.66
CA ILE A 44 2.83 23.12 -5.24
C ILE A 44 2.44 24.58 -5.37
N THR A 45 1.32 24.89 -6.03
CA THR A 45 0.74 26.22 -6.17
C THR A 45 -0.64 26.25 -5.53
N LEU A 46 -0.82 27.17 -4.58
CA LEU A 46 -2.11 27.42 -3.92
C LEU A 46 -2.79 28.63 -4.56
N HIS A 47 -4.11 28.55 -4.76
CA HIS A 47 -4.96 29.64 -5.24
C HIS A 47 -6.07 29.92 -4.24
N TRP A 48 -6.34 31.20 -3.97
CA TRP A 48 -7.39 31.63 -3.06
C TRP A 48 -8.60 32.22 -3.79
N ALA A 49 -9.75 32.23 -3.11
CA ALA A 49 -10.96 32.91 -3.57
C ALA A 49 -10.75 34.42 -3.85
N SER A 50 -9.75 35.02 -3.20
CA SER A 50 -9.34 36.42 -3.40
C SER A 50 -8.54 36.66 -4.69
N GLY A 51 -8.19 35.60 -5.44
CA GLY A 51 -7.34 35.68 -6.64
C GLY A 51 -5.83 35.65 -6.36
N LYS A 52 -5.41 35.53 -5.09
CA LYS A 52 -4.01 35.34 -4.70
C LYS A 52 -3.52 33.96 -5.16
N THR A 53 -2.24 33.87 -5.51
CA THR A 53 -1.55 32.59 -5.81
C THR A 53 -0.17 32.54 -5.16
N LYS A 54 0.28 31.37 -4.69
CA LYS A 54 1.63 31.18 -4.15
C LYS A 54 2.14 29.78 -4.51
N THR A 55 3.37 29.73 -5.01
CA THR A 55 4.04 28.49 -5.41
C THR A 55 5.23 28.21 -4.50
N PHE A 56 5.43 26.95 -4.13
CA PHE A 56 6.57 26.47 -3.33
C PHE A 56 7.05 25.10 -3.81
N THR A 57 8.31 24.77 -3.51
CA THR A 57 8.91 23.44 -3.75
C THR A 57 9.06 22.68 -2.44
N THR A 58 8.93 21.34 -2.43
CA THR A 58 8.96 20.51 -1.21
C THR A 58 10.32 20.48 -0.48
N THR A 59 11.32 21.21 -0.97
CA THR A 59 12.59 21.47 -0.28
C THR A 59 12.51 22.61 0.74
N ASP A 60 11.46 23.44 0.71
CA ASP A 60 11.42 24.72 1.43
C ASP A 60 10.47 24.69 2.63
N ALA A 61 10.56 23.65 3.47
CA ALA A 61 9.65 23.42 4.61
C ALA A 61 9.58 24.63 5.57
N GLU A 62 10.70 25.29 5.83
CA GLU A 62 10.76 26.47 6.71
C GLU A 62 10.06 27.71 6.11
N GLU A 63 10.06 27.90 4.78
CA GLU A 63 9.34 29.01 4.13
C GLU A 63 7.82 28.81 4.21
N ILE A 64 7.38 27.55 4.11
CA ILE A 64 5.96 27.17 4.18
C ILE A 64 5.40 27.42 5.59
N GLU A 65 6.11 26.99 6.63
CA GLU A 65 5.69 27.16 8.02
C GLU A 65 5.61 28.63 8.43
N ALA A 66 6.65 29.42 8.16
CA ALA A 66 6.69 30.85 8.50
C ALA A 66 5.56 31.66 7.83
N TRP A 67 5.12 31.23 6.64
CA TRP A 67 4.06 31.90 5.90
C TRP A 67 2.66 31.55 6.41
N LEU A 68 2.41 30.29 6.76
CA LEU A 68 1.12 29.81 7.29
C LEU A 68 0.77 30.46 8.63
N GLU A 69 1.75 30.75 9.48
CA GLU A 69 1.55 31.43 10.76
C GLU A 69 1.06 32.88 10.60
N HIS A 70 1.40 33.55 9.49
CA HIS A 70 1.11 34.97 9.27
C HIS A 70 -0.22 35.25 8.54
N ASP A 71 -0.82 34.29 7.83
CA ASP A 71 -1.95 34.54 6.91
C ASP A 71 -3.26 33.83 7.30
N THR A 72 -3.49 33.59 8.60
CA THR A 72 -4.70 32.94 9.13
C THR A 72 -6.00 33.77 9.02
N ALA A 73 -5.96 34.92 8.34
CA ALA A 73 -7.12 35.76 8.10
C ALA A 73 -7.99 35.20 6.96
N ASN A 74 -8.85 34.23 7.28
CA ASN A 74 -10.16 34.00 6.67
C ASN A 74 -10.25 34.00 5.13
N SER A 75 -9.25 33.43 4.43
CA SER A 75 -9.31 33.28 2.98
C SER A 75 -9.37 31.81 2.59
N ARG A 76 -10.49 31.41 1.97
CA ARG A 76 -10.73 30.03 1.52
C ARG A 76 -9.83 29.73 0.32
N ILE A 77 -8.99 28.71 0.43
CA ILE A 77 -8.29 28.12 -0.71
C ILE A 77 -9.34 27.56 -1.67
N THR A 78 -9.22 27.88 -2.94
CA THR A 78 -10.17 27.45 -3.99
C THR A 78 -9.58 26.43 -4.94
N ARG A 79 -8.26 26.35 -5.06
CA ARG A 79 -7.57 25.43 -5.98
C ARG A 79 -6.11 25.20 -5.55
N VAL A 80 -5.61 24.01 -5.79
CA VAL A 80 -4.21 23.57 -5.58
C VAL A 80 -3.70 22.98 -6.90
N GLU A 81 -2.49 23.33 -7.33
CA GLU A 81 -1.81 22.78 -8.52
C GLU A 81 -0.47 22.15 -8.12
N ILE A 82 -0.09 21.02 -8.69
CA ILE A 82 1.06 20.21 -8.24
C ILE A 82 1.84 19.71 -9.46
N SER A 83 3.18 19.77 -9.44
CA SER A 83 4.02 19.28 -10.55
C SER A 83 5.34 18.67 -10.06
N ARG A 84 5.84 17.63 -10.73
CA ARG A 84 7.09 16.91 -10.38
C ARG A 84 8.37 17.66 -10.76
N VAL A 85 9.44 17.37 -10.04
CA VAL A 85 10.82 17.43 -10.50
C VAL A 85 11.35 15.99 -10.44
N GLU A 86 11.91 15.51 -11.55
CA GLU A 86 12.28 14.10 -11.70
C GLU A 86 13.45 13.68 -10.80
N GLU A 87 13.31 12.54 -10.12
CA GLU A 87 14.43 11.70 -9.67
C GLU A 87 13.98 10.22 -9.56
N GLU A 88 14.96 9.32 -9.66
CA GLU A 88 14.82 7.89 -9.94
C GLU A 88 14.11 7.08 -8.85
N SER A 89 13.05 6.37 -9.24
CA SER A 89 12.40 5.32 -8.46
C SER A 89 13.27 4.06 -8.37
N THR A 90 13.25 3.36 -7.23
CA THR A 90 13.82 2.02 -7.09
C THR A 90 13.00 0.99 -7.86
N THR A 91 13.26 0.88 -9.16
CA THR A 91 12.79 -0.21 -10.02
C THR A 91 13.86 -1.28 -10.03
N GLY A 92 13.71 -2.32 -9.22
CA GLY A 92 14.77 -3.33 -9.09
C GLY A 92 14.35 -4.71 -8.62
N HIS A 93 13.07 -4.99 -8.39
CA HIS A 93 12.63 -6.23 -7.74
C HIS A 93 12.48 -7.42 -8.71
N ASN A 94 12.36 -8.63 -8.16
CA ASN A 94 11.94 -9.83 -8.88
C ASN A 94 10.42 -9.80 -9.05
N VAL A 95 9.96 -9.73 -10.30
CA VAL A 95 8.59 -9.30 -10.65
C VAL A 95 7.72 -10.44 -11.17
N LYS A 96 6.40 -10.24 -11.07
CA LYS A 96 5.38 -11.04 -11.74
C LYS A 96 5.65 -11.03 -13.24
N GLY A 97 5.58 -12.21 -13.86
CA GLY A 97 5.81 -12.37 -15.30
C GLY A 97 7.24 -12.70 -15.71
N ASP A 98 8.18 -12.77 -14.77
CA ASP A 98 9.55 -13.18 -15.08
C ASP A 98 9.62 -14.67 -15.45
N GLU A 99 9.74 -14.94 -16.75
CA GLU A 99 9.75 -16.30 -17.29
C GLU A 99 10.99 -17.10 -16.91
N GLU A 100 12.12 -16.46 -16.57
CA GLU A 100 13.31 -17.18 -16.15
C GLU A 100 13.11 -17.87 -14.80
N LEU A 101 12.39 -17.22 -13.88
CA LEU A 101 12.06 -17.79 -12.57
C LEU A 101 11.04 -18.92 -12.67
N ARG A 102 10.28 -19.00 -13.77
CA ARG A 102 9.23 -20.01 -13.98
C ARG A 102 9.77 -21.36 -14.50
N GLY A 103 10.99 -21.39 -15.00
CA GLY A 103 11.63 -22.60 -15.54
C GLY A 103 11.67 -23.80 -14.58
N GLU A 104 11.88 -25.00 -15.13
CA GLU A 104 11.95 -26.24 -14.35
C GLU A 104 13.28 -26.40 -13.59
N ASP A 105 14.39 -25.89 -14.14
CA ASP A 105 15.74 -26.05 -13.58
C ASP A 105 16.21 -24.78 -12.86
N PRO A 106 16.28 -24.77 -11.51
CA PRO A 106 16.76 -23.62 -10.75
C PRO A 106 18.26 -23.35 -10.93
N HIS A 107 19.04 -24.32 -11.40
CA HIS A 107 20.48 -24.14 -11.64
C HIS A 107 20.77 -23.33 -12.91
N ALA A 108 19.76 -23.14 -13.77
CA ALA A 108 19.86 -22.30 -14.96
C ALA A 108 19.67 -20.80 -14.67
N ILE A 109 19.23 -20.43 -13.47
CA ILE A 109 18.95 -19.05 -13.07
C ILE A 109 20.25 -18.37 -12.60
N ASP A 110 20.50 -17.14 -13.06
CA ASP A 110 21.60 -16.32 -12.54
C ASP A 110 21.25 -15.77 -11.14
N TRP A 111 21.52 -16.58 -10.12
CA TRP A 111 21.23 -16.18 -8.75
C TRP A 111 22.02 -14.97 -8.26
N THR A 112 23.17 -14.65 -8.88
CA THR A 112 23.95 -13.47 -8.50
C THR A 112 23.21 -12.20 -8.88
N GLU A 113 22.63 -12.16 -10.09
CA GLU A 113 21.76 -11.05 -10.51
C GLU A 113 20.51 -10.97 -9.62
N ARG A 114 19.88 -12.10 -9.34
CA ARG A 114 18.65 -12.15 -8.53
C ARG A 114 18.86 -11.68 -7.10
N GLN A 115 20.00 -12.01 -6.48
CA GLN A 115 20.38 -11.51 -5.16
C GLN A 115 20.68 -10.00 -5.16
N ALA A 116 21.28 -9.46 -6.24
CA ALA A 116 21.54 -8.02 -6.33
C ALA A 116 20.24 -7.18 -6.39
N ARG A 117 19.15 -7.81 -6.80
CA ARG A 117 17.82 -7.22 -7.02
C ARG A 117 16.79 -7.57 -5.95
N SER A 118 17.16 -8.45 -5.00
CA SER A 118 16.22 -9.00 -4.03
C SER A 118 15.69 -7.92 -3.09
N ALA A 119 14.38 -7.93 -2.82
CA ALA A 119 13.78 -7.06 -1.82
C ALA A 119 14.17 -7.51 -0.40
N VAL A 120 14.30 -8.82 -0.18
CA VAL A 120 14.82 -9.41 1.06
C VAL A 120 16.05 -10.28 0.75
N PRO A 121 17.20 -10.06 1.41
CA PRO A 121 18.39 -10.89 1.21
C PRO A 121 18.13 -12.38 1.47
N PHE A 122 18.67 -13.23 0.61
CA PHE A 122 18.56 -14.70 0.72
C PHE A 122 19.88 -15.39 0.33
N GLU A 123 20.05 -16.63 0.78
CA GLU A 123 21.23 -17.45 0.48
C GLU A 123 21.00 -18.36 -0.72
N VAL A 124 22.09 -18.78 -1.37
CA VAL A 124 22.07 -19.80 -2.42
C VAL A 124 23.01 -20.92 -2.01
N VAL A 125 22.48 -22.14 -1.85
CA VAL A 125 23.23 -23.32 -1.42
C VAL A 125 23.09 -24.38 -2.49
N ASP A 126 24.22 -24.91 -2.96
CA ASP A 126 24.29 -25.90 -4.04
C ASP A 126 23.52 -25.49 -5.31
N GLY A 127 23.43 -24.19 -5.59
CA GLY A 127 22.71 -23.65 -6.76
C GLY A 127 21.19 -23.53 -6.57
N LEU A 128 20.70 -23.69 -5.35
CA LEU A 128 19.30 -23.49 -4.98
C LEU A 128 19.15 -22.26 -4.07
N PRO A 129 18.18 -21.37 -4.33
CA PRO A 129 17.87 -20.28 -3.43
C PRO A 129 17.24 -20.85 -2.15
N ILE A 130 17.60 -20.32 -0.98
CA ILE A 130 17.08 -20.79 0.30
C ILE A 130 16.07 -19.78 0.84
N ASN A 131 14.87 -20.26 1.12
CA ASN A 131 13.83 -19.46 1.75
C ASN A 131 14.36 -18.84 3.06
N PRO A 132 14.43 -17.51 3.17
CA PRO A 132 15.05 -16.85 4.33
C PRO A 132 14.17 -16.93 5.59
N ARG A 133 12.94 -17.46 5.47
CA ARG A 133 12.00 -17.69 6.56
C ARG A 133 11.70 -19.20 6.71
N PRO A 134 12.63 -19.98 7.29
CA PRO A 134 12.47 -21.43 7.41
C PRO A 134 11.31 -21.79 8.35
N ARG A 135 10.44 -22.70 7.91
CA ARG A 135 9.32 -23.23 8.70
C ARG A 135 9.18 -24.75 8.52
N PRO A 136 8.71 -25.49 9.54
CA PRO A 136 8.60 -26.97 9.47
C PRO A 136 7.62 -27.49 8.41
N ASP A 137 6.70 -26.65 7.94
CA ASP A 137 5.67 -26.98 6.97
C ASP A 137 6.05 -26.67 5.51
N LEU A 138 7.24 -26.10 5.27
CA LEU A 138 7.71 -25.81 3.91
C LEU A 138 7.85 -27.09 3.10
N LYS A 139 7.36 -27.04 1.86
CA LYS A 139 7.48 -28.12 0.88
C LYS A 139 8.85 -28.05 0.21
N PRO A 140 9.46 -29.17 -0.18
CA PRO A 140 10.69 -29.15 -0.99
C PRO A 140 10.49 -28.40 -2.31
N GLY A 141 11.56 -27.78 -2.83
CA GLY A 141 11.53 -27.06 -4.10
C GLY A 141 10.66 -25.79 -4.05
N LYS A 142 9.85 -25.57 -5.09
CA LYS A 142 8.94 -24.39 -5.18
C LYS A 142 7.72 -24.46 -4.27
N GLY A 143 7.43 -25.61 -3.66
CA GLY A 143 6.12 -25.86 -3.08
C GLY A 143 5.02 -25.79 -4.14
N ASP A 144 3.97 -24.99 -3.90
CA ASP A 144 2.89 -24.77 -4.86
C ASP A 144 3.04 -23.45 -5.64
N LEU A 145 4.16 -22.73 -5.47
CA LEU A 145 4.45 -21.51 -6.22
C LEU A 145 4.91 -21.84 -7.65
N TRP A 146 4.59 -20.93 -8.58
CA TRP A 146 4.93 -21.07 -9.99
C TRP A 146 6.35 -20.59 -10.34
N HIS A 147 7.08 -20.00 -9.39
CA HIS A 147 8.41 -19.42 -9.59
C HIS A 147 9.43 -20.00 -8.60
N TRP A 148 10.72 -19.92 -8.93
CA TRP A 148 11.83 -20.14 -8.00
C TRP A 148 12.19 -18.83 -7.28
N GLY A 149 12.76 -18.94 -6.08
CA GLY A 149 13.26 -17.80 -5.31
C GLY A 149 12.16 -16.84 -4.86
N GLU A 150 12.49 -15.56 -4.85
CA GLU A 150 11.61 -14.47 -4.41
C GLU A 150 10.58 -14.09 -5.47
N GLY A 151 9.31 -14.02 -5.08
CA GLY A 151 8.25 -13.36 -5.83
C GLY A 151 7.77 -12.12 -5.07
N VAL A 152 7.93 -10.92 -5.64
CA VAL A 152 7.62 -9.67 -4.95
C VAL A 152 6.20 -9.19 -5.28
N CYS A 153 5.45 -8.90 -4.22
CA CYS A 153 4.11 -8.34 -4.24
C CYS A 153 4.08 -6.99 -3.54
N SER A 154 2.95 -6.30 -3.69
CA SER A 154 2.60 -5.15 -2.88
C SER A 154 1.15 -5.27 -2.41
N ASP A 155 0.93 -4.98 -1.13
CA ASP A 155 -0.38 -5.09 -0.48
C ASP A 155 -0.80 -3.73 0.08
N ALA A 156 -2.02 -3.31 -0.27
CA ALA A 156 -2.60 -2.05 0.17
C ALA A 156 -3.33 -2.21 1.52
N ILE A 157 -2.73 -1.68 2.59
CA ILE A 157 -3.33 -1.61 3.92
C ILE A 157 -4.13 -0.31 4.03
N VAL A 158 -5.44 -0.39 3.76
CA VAL A 158 -6.33 0.77 3.73
C VAL A 158 -7.27 0.76 4.93
N PHE A 159 -6.97 1.56 5.93
CA PHE A 159 -7.89 1.82 7.04
C PHE A 159 -8.87 2.95 6.71
N ASN A 160 -10.02 2.95 7.38
CA ASN A 160 -10.94 4.08 7.43
C ASN A 160 -11.41 4.33 8.87
N LEU A 161 -11.19 5.53 9.38
CA LEU A 161 -11.69 6.01 10.65
C LEU A 161 -13.01 6.77 10.46
N ASN A 162 -14.04 6.43 11.22
CA ASN A 162 -15.25 7.23 11.25
C ASN A 162 -15.01 8.49 12.11
N PRO A 163 -15.15 9.71 11.57
CA PRO A 163 -14.86 10.95 12.30
C PRO A 163 -15.81 11.23 13.47
N PHE A 164 -16.94 10.53 13.57
CA PHE A 164 -17.96 10.75 14.60
C PHE A 164 -17.98 9.67 15.68
N THR A 165 -17.70 8.42 15.31
CA THR A 165 -17.72 7.28 16.24
C THR A 165 -16.33 6.81 16.63
N GLU A 166 -15.29 7.27 15.94
CA GLU A 166 -13.91 6.78 16.06
C GLU A 166 -13.77 5.28 15.74
N GLU A 167 -14.79 4.67 15.13
CA GLU A 167 -14.74 3.29 14.67
C GLU A 167 -13.79 3.16 13.49
N ARG A 168 -12.88 2.21 13.59
CA ARG A 168 -11.90 1.89 12.55
C ARG A 168 -12.40 0.71 11.73
N HIS A 169 -12.31 0.82 10.43
CA HIS A 169 -12.53 -0.27 9.48
C HIS A 169 -11.27 -0.50 8.65
N LEU A 170 -11.07 -1.73 8.22
CA LEU A 170 -10.02 -2.10 7.26
C LEU A 170 -10.69 -2.64 6.00
N LEU A 171 -10.22 -2.18 4.84
CA LEU A 171 -10.66 -2.75 3.56
C LEU A 171 -9.96 -4.08 3.33
N LEU A 172 -10.74 -5.13 3.15
CA LEU A 172 -10.28 -6.47 2.81
C LEU A 172 -11.07 -7.04 1.63
N ILE A 173 -10.44 -7.96 0.92
CA ILE A 173 -11.07 -8.78 -0.11
C ILE A 173 -11.22 -10.23 0.36
N LYS A 174 -12.20 -10.93 -0.18
CA LYS A 174 -12.33 -12.39 -0.09
C LYS A 174 -11.82 -13.00 -1.38
N ARG A 175 -10.71 -13.75 -1.30
CA ARG A 175 -10.08 -14.35 -2.47
C ARG A 175 -10.98 -15.43 -3.09
N GLY A 176 -11.14 -15.42 -4.41
CA GLY A 176 -11.92 -16.42 -5.15
C GLY A 176 -11.29 -17.81 -5.20
N ASP A 177 -9.99 -17.92 -4.88
CA ASP A 177 -9.27 -19.20 -4.77
C ASP A 177 -9.47 -19.93 -3.43
N GLY A 178 -10.23 -19.33 -2.50
CA GLY A 178 -10.58 -19.94 -1.23
C GLY A 178 -9.50 -19.84 -0.14
N HIS A 179 -8.45 -19.03 -0.33
CA HIS A 179 -7.43 -18.81 0.69
C HIS A 179 -7.83 -17.83 1.81
N GLY A 180 -9.07 -17.34 1.80
CA GLY A 180 -9.65 -16.54 2.87
C GLY A 180 -9.67 -15.05 2.56
N TRP A 181 -9.73 -14.25 3.62
CA TRP A 181 -9.78 -12.79 3.56
C TRP A 181 -8.36 -12.21 3.56
N ALA A 182 -8.08 -11.31 2.62
CA ALA A 182 -6.76 -10.77 2.36
C ALA A 182 -6.80 -9.24 2.20
N LEU A 183 -5.64 -8.60 2.36
CA LEU A 183 -5.43 -7.25 1.87
C LEU A 183 -5.57 -7.26 0.34
N PRO A 184 -6.07 -6.17 -0.27
CA PRO A 184 -5.98 -6.01 -1.71
C PRO A 184 -4.50 -5.94 -2.13
N GLY A 185 -4.06 -6.78 -3.04
CA GLY A 185 -2.65 -6.89 -3.35
C GLY A 185 -2.27 -8.03 -4.29
N GLY A 186 -1.09 -7.91 -4.88
CA GLY A 186 -0.62 -8.84 -5.88
C GLY A 186 0.81 -8.58 -6.32
N GLY A 187 1.28 -9.44 -7.24
CA GLY A 187 2.66 -9.42 -7.73
C GLY A 187 2.96 -8.15 -8.53
N LEU A 188 4.12 -7.54 -8.28
CA LEU A 188 4.57 -6.35 -9.01
C LEU A 188 4.91 -6.68 -10.46
N ASP A 189 4.48 -5.86 -11.40
CA ASP A 189 4.88 -5.98 -12.80
C ASP A 189 6.31 -5.45 -13.05
N GLU A 190 6.89 -5.79 -14.21
CA GLU A 190 8.22 -5.31 -14.59
C GLU A 190 8.29 -3.78 -14.65
N GLY A 191 9.19 -3.19 -13.86
CA GLY A 191 9.36 -1.74 -13.76
C GLY A 191 8.29 -1.04 -12.91
N GLU A 192 7.34 -1.77 -12.32
CA GLU A 192 6.33 -1.22 -11.41
C GLU A 192 6.95 -0.85 -10.06
N THR A 193 6.56 0.30 -9.51
CA THR A 193 6.91 0.67 -8.13
C THR A 193 5.94 0.04 -7.15
N ALA A 194 6.36 -0.17 -5.90
CA ALA A 194 5.47 -0.76 -4.88
C ALA A 194 4.21 0.08 -4.64
N GLU A 195 4.32 1.41 -4.62
CA GLU A 195 3.17 2.32 -4.54
C GLU A 195 2.22 2.15 -5.74
N GLY A 196 2.80 1.95 -6.94
CA GLY A 196 2.06 1.68 -8.16
C GLY A 196 1.28 0.38 -8.05
N GLY A 197 1.93 -0.69 -7.58
CA GLY A 197 1.31 -1.98 -7.30
C GLY A 197 0.16 -1.88 -6.30
N CYS A 198 0.37 -1.24 -5.14
CA CYS A 198 -0.69 -0.98 -4.16
C CYS A 198 -1.90 -0.29 -4.80
N SER A 199 -1.66 0.76 -5.59
CA SER A 199 -2.72 1.52 -6.24
C SER A 199 -3.45 0.73 -7.31
N ARG A 200 -2.73 -0.07 -8.10
CA ARG A 200 -3.29 -0.88 -9.19
C ARG A 200 -4.15 -2.00 -8.63
N GLU A 201 -3.58 -2.83 -7.74
CA GLU A 201 -4.27 -3.99 -7.15
C GLU A 201 -5.51 -3.58 -6.36
N LEU A 202 -5.43 -2.48 -5.58
CA LEU A 202 -6.59 -1.92 -4.88
C LEU A 202 -7.73 -1.55 -5.85
N GLU A 203 -7.41 -0.93 -6.98
CA GLU A 203 -8.41 -0.58 -7.99
C GLU A 203 -8.97 -1.83 -8.67
N GLU A 204 -8.12 -2.77 -9.07
CA GLU A 204 -8.48 -3.99 -9.80
C GLU A 204 -9.38 -4.92 -8.98
N GLU A 205 -9.10 -5.09 -7.68
CA GLU A 205 -9.81 -6.05 -6.83
C GLU A 205 -11.00 -5.46 -6.09
N THR A 206 -11.04 -4.14 -5.86
CA THR A 206 -12.10 -3.49 -5.06
C THR A 206 -12.86 -2.38 -5.77
N GLY A 207 -12.39 -1.93 -6.94
CA GLY A 207 -12.88 -0.74 -7.64
C GLY A 207 -12.56 0.58 -6.93
N PHE A 208 -11.76 0.56 -5.86
CA PHE A 208 -11.44 1.75 -5.06
C PHE A 208 -10.12 2.34 -5.50
N ARG A 209 -10.09 3.64 -5.80
CA ARG A 209 -8.90 4.28 -6.35
C ARG A 209 -8.26 5.22 -5.33
N LEU A 210 -7.00 4.95 -5.03
CA LEU A 210 -6.11 5.87 -4.33
C LEU A 210 -4.92 6.19 -5.23
N HIS A 211 -4.35 7.39 -5.10
CA HIS A 211 -3.15 7.73 -5.86
C HIS A 211 -1.92 7.04 -5.23
N PRO A 212 -0.96 6.48 -6.00
CA PRO A 212 0.20 5.78 -5.45
C PRO A 212 0.93 6.55 -4.33
N GLY A 213 1.11 7.86 -4.51
CA GLY A 213 1.80 8.71 -3.54
C GLY A 213 1.10 8.95 -2.19
N VAL A 214 -0.06 8.32 -1.93
CA VAL A 214 -0.72 8.41 -0.61
C VAL A 214 -0.31 7.31 0.36
N PHE A 215 0.32 6.25 -0.14
CA PHE A 215 0.76 5.13 0.69
C PHE A 215 2.08 5.48 1.39
N ASP A 216 2.11 5.33 2.71
CA ASP A 216 3.35 5.25 3.45
C ASP A 216 3.89 3.82 3.27
N MET A 217 5.00 3.68 2.56
CA MET A 217 5.56 2.36 2.27
C MET A 217 6.31 1.80 3.47
N LEU A 218 5.96 0.58 3.84
CA LEU A 218 6.61 -0.20 4.89
C LEU A 218 7.77 -1.04 4.31
N PRO A 219 8.74 -1.45 5.14
CA PRO A 219 9.84 -2.29 4.68
C PRO A 219 9.37 -3.61 4.06
N ALA A 220 10.09 -4.06 3.04
CA ALA A 220 9.87 -5.36 2.42
C ALA A 220 10.04 -6.51 3.44
N ARG A 221 9.21 -7.56 3.31
CA ARG A 221 9.31 -8.74 4.18
C ARG A 221 8.84 -10.02 3.50
N VAL A 222 9.40 -11.16 3.93
CA VAL A 222 8.87 -12.48 3.59
C VAL A 222 7.64 -12.80 4.42
N VAL A 223 6.59 -13.26 3.74
CA VAL A 223 5.31 -13.64 4.33
C VAL A 223 5.16 -15.14 4.46
N ASP A 224 4.37 -15.60 5.43
CA ASP A 224 4.06 -17.01 5.66
C ASP A 224 3.00 -17.53 4.68
N ASP A 225 3.32 -17.45 3.39
CA ASP A 225 2.46 -17.96 2.33
C ASP A 225 2.36 -19.50 2.40
N PRO A 226 1.15 -20.09 2.47
CA PRO A 226 0.97 -21.54 2.55
C PRO A 226 1.42 -22.28 1.28
N ARG A 227 1.64 -21.57 0.17
CA ARG A 227 2.11 -22.12 -1.10
C ARG A 227 3.64 -22.21 -1.15
N ALA A 228 4.34 -21.51 -0.25
CA ALA A 228 5.80 -21.42 -0.28
C ALA A 228 6.50 -22.78 -0.13
N GLY A 229 7.69 -22.86 -0.74
CA GLY A 229 8.60 -23.98 -0.60
C GLY A 229 9.93 -23.59 0.06
N GLU A 230 10.81 -24.56 0.21
CA GLU A 230 12.18 -24.38 0.68
C GLU A 230 12.99 -23.47 -0.26
N ASN A 231 12.60 -23.40 -1.53
CA ASN A 231 13.32 -22.67 -2.58
C ASN A 231 12.44 -21.68 -3.36
N ALA A 232 11.24 -21.36 -2.87
CA ALA A 232 10.40 -20.30 -3.41
C ALA A 232 9.53 -19.68 -2.33
N TRP A 233 9.42 -18.36 -2.32
CA TRP A 233 8.67 -17.61 -1.30
C TRP A 233 8.11 -16.30 -1.83
N MET A 234 7.09 -15.79 -1.15
CA MET A 234 6.53 -14.48 -1.44
C MET A 234 7.16 -13.42 -0.53
N VAL A 235 7.48 -12.27 -1.10
CA VAL A 235 7.79 -11.03 -0.40
C VAL A 235 6.68 -10.04 -0.66
N THR A 236 6.31 -9.27 0.36
CA THR A 236 5.48 -8.08 0.18
C THR A 236 6.25 -6.81 0.52
N ILE A 237 6.00 -5.75 -0.23
CA ILE A 237 6.33 -4.36 0.10
C ILE A 237 4.99 -3.65 0.38
N PRO A 238 4.54 -3.58 1.64
CA PRO A 238 3.18 -3.13 1.94
C PRO A 238 3.10 -1.60 1.99
N GLY A 239 2.00 -1.04 1.49
CA GLY A 239 1.69 0.38 1.60
C GLY A 239 0.54 0.61 2.56
N ILE A 240 0.69 1.50 3.55
CA ILE A 240 -0.36 1.81 4.52
C ILE A 240 -0.93 3.21 4.33
N VAL A 241 -2.24 3.34 4.47
CA VAL A 241 -2.97 4.61 4.48
C VAL A 241 -4.21 4.52 5.36
N THR A 242 -4.53 5.57 6.10
CA THR A 242 -5.72 5.62 6.96
C THR A 242 -6.63 6.75 6.52
N LEU A 243 -7.76 6.43 5.91
CA LEU A 243 -8.78 7.39 5.53
C LEU A 243 -9.66 7.81 6.72
N ILE A 244 -10.44 8.87 6.55
CA ILE A 244 -11.49 9.35 7.42
C ILE A 244 -12.70 9.62 6.55
N ASN A 245 -13.73 8.79 6.66
CA ASN A 245 -14.96 8.98 5.91
C ASN A 245 -16.17 8.52 6.72
N SER A 246 -17.29 9.19 6.48
CA SER A 246 -18.62 8.74 6.86
C SER A 246 -19.62 9.33 5.85
N PRO A 247 -20.28 8.52 5.01
CA PRO A 247 -20.27 7.05 5.00
C PRO A 247 -18.94 6.45 4.51
N LEU A 248 -18.76 5.14 4.71
CA LEU A 248 -17.64 4.38 4.14
C LEU A 248 -17.67 4.44 2.60
N PRO A 249 -16.50 4.53 1.92
CA PRO A 249 -16.43 4.49 0.46
C PRO A 249 -17.05 3.22 -0.11
N ALA A 250 -17.71 3.33 -1.27
CA ALA A 250 -18.25 2.17 -1.95
C ALA A 250 -17.12 1.28 -2.48
N VAL A 251 -17.22 -0.02 -2.23
CA VAL A 251 -16.29 -1.06 -2.68
C VAL A 251 -17.07 -2.28 -3.15
N SER A 252 -16.50 -3.05 -4.06
CA SER A 252 -17.07 -4.30 -4.56
C SER A 252 -15.94 -5.24 -4.99
N GLY A 253 -16.06 -6.54 -4.71
CA GLY A 253 -15.12 -7.53 -5.24
C GLY A 253 -15.12 -7.52 -6.77
N GLN A 254 -13.93 -7.48 -7.35
CA GLN A 254 -13.67 -7.47 -8.79
C GLN A 254 -12.48 -8.40 -9.09
N ASP A 255 -12.32 -8.72 -10.38
CA ASP A 255 -11.33 -9.69 -10.89
C ASP A 255 -11.35 -11.05 -10.15
N ASP A 256 -10.33 -11.36 -9.36
CA ASP A 256 -10.20 -12.61 -8.59
C ASP A 256 -10.69 -12.49 -7.13
N ALA A 257 -11.27 -11.35 -6.74
CA ALA A 257 -11.94 -11.16 -5.47
C ALA A 257 -13.46 -11.43 -5.56
N ASP A 258 -13.94 -12.43 -4.81
CA ASP A 258 -15.37 -12.75 -4.68
C ASP A 258 -16.14 -11.63 -3.95
N GLU A 259 -15.47 -10.92 -3.04
CA GLU A 259 -16.05 -9.88 -2.20
C GLU A 259 -14.98 -8.85 -1.84
N ALA A 260 -15.38 -7.58 -1.69
CA ALA A 260 -14.58 -6.53 -1.05
C ALA A 260 -15.44 -5.84 0.00
N ALA A 261 -14.89 -5.62 1.20
CA ALA A 261 -15.64 -5.04 2.30
C ALA A 261 -14.74 -4.27 3.29
N TRP A 262 -15.30 -3.19 3.82
CA TRP A 262 -14.79 -2.53 5.02
C TRP A 262 -15.24 -3.34 6.24
N LEU A 263 -14.29 -3.95 6.96
CA LEU A 263 -14.56 -4.75 8.16
C LEU A 263 -14.12 -3.99 9.41
N PRO A 264 -14.88 -4.08 10.53
CA PRO A 264 -14.45 -3.55 11.81
C PRO A 264 -13.04 -4.02 12.18
N ALA A 265 -12.18 -3.07 12.58
CA ALA A 265 -10.75 -3.29 12.75
C ALA A 265 -10.18 -2.41 13.88
N GLY A 266 -10.94 -2.19 14.95
CA GLY A 266 -10.45 -1.52 16.17
C GLY A 266 -9.50 -2.39 16.98
N SER A 267 -9.51 -3.71 16.76
CA SER A 267 -8.53 -4.65 17.32
C SER A 267 -8.40 -5.89 16.43
N TRP A 268 -7.38 -6.70 16.69
CA TRP A 268 -7.21 -7.99 16.00
C TRP A 268 -8.40 -8.94 16.23
N ASP A 269 -8.88 -9.06 17.47
CA ASP A 269 -10.00 -9.95 17.81
C ASP A 269 -11.30 -9.51 17.11
N GLU A 270 -11.53 -8.20 17.03
CA GLU A 270 -12.69 -7.64 16.31
C GLU A 270 -12.63 -7.93 14.82
N LEU A 271 -11.47 -7.73 14.19
CA LEU A 271 -11.26 -8.05 12.78
C LEU A 271 -11.50 -9.53 12.50
N GLN A 272 -10.97 -10.42 13.35
CA GLN A 272 -11.19 -11.86 13.21
C GLN A 272 -12.67 -12.24 13.37
N ALA A 273 -13.38 -11.62 14.31
CA ALA A 273 -14.81 -11.85 14.49
C ALA A 273 -15.61 -11.40 13.26
N ALA A 274 -15.33 -10.21 12.71
CA ALA A 274 -15.98 -9.70 11.51
C ALA A 274 -15.75 -10.60 10.28
N ILE A 275 -14.53 -11.12 10.13
CA ILE A 275 -14.18 -12.07 9.07
C ILE A 275 -14.93 -13.40 9.25
N ALA A 276 -14.99 -13.91 10.48
CA ALA A 276 -15.68 -15.16 10.79
C ALA A 276 -17.19 -15.07 10.53
N GLU A 277 -17.82 -13.95 10.85
CA GLU A 277 -19.24 -13.68 10.55
C GLU A 277 -19.54 -13.69 9.05
N ARG A 278 -18.55 -13.33 8.21
CA ARG A 278 -18.63 -13.41 6.74
C ARG A 278 -18.13 -14.73 6.16
N GLY A 279 -17.96 -15.75 7.00
CA GLY A 279 -17.64 -17.11 6.58
C GLY A 279 -16.25 -17.21 5.94
N GLY A 280 -15.21 -16.91 6.71
CA GLY A 280 -13.82 -17.09 6.31
C GLY A 280 -12.84 -16.96 7.48
N VAL A 281 -11.55 -16.99 7.14
CA VAL A 281 -10.43 -16.70 8.04
C VAL A 281 -9.49 -15.74 7.33
N VAL A 282 -8.59 -15.09 8.07
CA VAL A 282 -7.52 -14.28 7.49
C VAL A 282 -6.58 -15.18 6.68
N PHE A 283 -6.17 -14.70 5.50
CA PHE A 283 -5.16 -15.36 4.69
C PHE A 283 -3.84 -15.45 5.49
N PRO A 284 -3.24 -16.65 5.67
CA PRO A 284 -2.10 -16.83 6.57
C PRO A 284 -0.91 -15.89 6.30
N ALA A 285 -0.64 -15.56 5.03
CA ALA A 285 0.45 -14.66 4.66
C ALA A 285 0.29 -13.24 5.24
N HIS A 286 -0.95 -12.81 5.55
CA HIS A 286 -1.27 -11.47 6.02
C HIS A 286 -1.43 -11.36 7.54
N VAL A 287 -1.37 -12.47 8.29
CA VAL A 287 -1.63 -12.45 9.74
C VAL A 287 -0.67 -11.51 10.48
N ASP A 288 0.64 -11.73 10.33
CA ASP A 288 1.65 -10.89 10.99
C ASP A 288 1.58 -9.44 10.54
N LEU A 289 1.36 -9.23 9.23
CA LEU A 289 1.27 -7.90 8.64
C LEU A 289 0.10 -7.09 9.21
N LEU A 290 -1.07 -7.72 9.33
CA LEU A 290 -2.27 -7.10 9.88
C LEU A 290 -2.15 -6.84 11.38
N GLN A 291 -1.58 -7.77 12.14
CA GLN A 291 -1.32 -7.56 13.57
C GLN A 291 -0.36 -6.39 13.80
N GLU A 292 0.70 -6.29 13.01
CA GLU A 292 1.64 -5.16 13.06
C GLU A 292 0.96 -3.85 12.67
N ALA A 293 0.23 -3.81 11.56
CA ALA A 293 -0.47 -2.62 11.09
C ALA A 293 -1.49 -2.08 12.11
N LEU A 294 -2.25 -2.96 12.76
CA LEU A 294 -3.17 -2.58 13.84
C LEU A 294 -2.41 -2.01 15.04
N SER A 295 -1.27 -2.60 15.40
CA SER A 295 -0.45 -2.13 16.53
C SER A 295 0.22 -0.77 16.31
N LEU A 296 0.55 -0.42 15.06
CA LEU A 296 1.12 0.87 14.70
C LEU A 296 0.12 2.02 14.96
N LEU A 297 -1.16 1.74 14.76
CA LEU A 297 -2.23 2.72 14.93
C LEU A 297 -2.69 2.90 16.38
N ASP A 298 -2.29 2.01 17.29
CA ASP A 298 -2.61 2.11 18.72
C ASP A 298 -1.55 2.89 19.52
N GLN A 299 -0.42 3.21 18.88
CA GLN A 299 0.70 3.94 19.48
C GLN A 299 0.55 5.47 19.38
N HIS A 300 -0.54 5.96 18.81
CA HIS A 300 -0.77 7.37 18.48
C HIS A 300 -2.23 7.77 18.62
#